data_AF-A0A7W1HKY2-F1
#
_entry.id   AF-A0A7W1HKY2-F1
#
_cell.length_a   1.000
_cell.length_b   1.000
_cell.length_c   1.000
_cell.angle_alpha   90.00
_cell.angle_beta   90.00
_cell.angle_gamma   90.00
#
_symmetry.space_group_name_H-M   'P 1'
#
loop_
_entity.id
_entity.type
_entity.pdbx_description
1 polymer ?
#
loop_
_entity_poly.entity_id
_entity_poly.type
_entity_poly.pdbx_seq_one_letter_code
_entity_poly.pdbx_strand_id
1 'polypeptide(L)'
;PCPMISSRMGELQRPLRDTDVKLVSFSVDPQRDTPAVLREYAAKLEAQPGRWYFLTGDKNTIYRLSHDGFKLAAGEGGAEGPIHSTRLVLVDRSGVIRGYYDATDADAVTRLLADTNHLLREQP
;
A
#
# COMPACT_ATOMS: atom_id res chain seq x y z
N PRO A 1 -5.27 9.01 5.48
CA PRO A 1 -4.43 7.79 5.62
C PRO A 1 -4.43 7.22 7.06
N CYS A 2 -4.45 5.89 7.23
CA CYS A 2 -4.35 5.24 8.55
C CYS A 2 -2.90 5.23 9.04
N PRO A 3 -2.57 5.83 10.21
CA PRO A 3 -1.20 5.90 10.71
C PRO A 3 -0.53 4.54 10.92
N MET A 4 -1.30 3.54 11.35
CA MET A 4 -0.78 2.19 11.60
C MET A 4 -0.28 1.54 10.31
N ILE A 5 -1.09 1.53 9.24
CA ILE A 5 -0.70 0.96 7.94
C ILE A 5 0.52 1.68 7.38
N SER A 6 0.55 3.01 7.52
CA SER A 6 1.67 3.81 7.05
C SER A 6 2.94 3.51 7.83
N SER A 7 2.86 3.27 9.14
CA SER A 7 3.99 2.79 9.95
C SER A 7 4.50 1.43 9.44
N ARG A 8 3.60 0.47 9.21
CA ARG A 8 3.97 -0.87 8.68
C ARG A 8 4.65 -0.78 7.31
N MET A 9 4.14 0.07 6.42
CA MET A 9 4.79 0.33 5.12
C MET A 9 6.18 0.96 5.28
N GLY A 10 6.37 1.82 6.27
CA GLY A 10 7.67 2.40 6.58
C GLY A 10 8.71 1.37 7.02
N GLU A 11 8.30 0.31 7.71
CA GLU A 11 9.19 -0.80 8.09
C GLU A 11 9.80 -1.53 6.88
N LEU A 12 9.09 -1.56 5.74
CA LEU A 12 9.55 -2.19 4.49
C LEU A 12 10.63 -1.38 3.76
N GLN A 13 10.69 -0.07 4.03
CA GLN A 13 11.49 0.85 3.24
C GLN A 13 13.00 0.61 3.37
N ARG A 14 13.50 0.32 4.58
CA ARG A 14 14.92 0.08 4.82
C ARG A 14 15.39 -1.27 4.26
N PRO A 15 14.71 -2.41 4.51
CA PRO A 15 15.10 -3.71 3.94
C PRO A 15 15.06 -3.74 2.40
N LEU A 16 14.16 -2.98 1.79
CA LEU A 16 13.99 -2.94 0.34
C LEU A 16 14.78 -1.81 -0.33
N ARG A 17 15.60 -1.05 0.41
CA ARG A 17 16.26 0.17 -0.08
C ARG A 17 17.14 -0.03 -1.33
N ASP A 18 17.70 -1.22 -1.54
CA ASP A 18 18.61 -1.50 -2.65
C ASP A 18 17.97 -2.44 -3.70
N THR A 19 16.66 -2.65 -3.64
CA THR A 19 15.88 -3.40 -4.63
C THR A 19 15.17 -2.45 -5.60
N ASP A 20 14.52 -2.97 -6.64
CA ASP A 20 13.67 -2.20 -7.56
C ASP A 20 12.21 -2.06 -7.06
N VAL A 21 11.85 -2.68 -5.94
CA VAL A 21 10.50 -2.67 -5.37
C VAL A 21 10.06 -1.25 -5.02
N LYS A 22 8.84 -0.90 -5.43
CA LYS A 22 8.19 0.37 -5.10
C LYS A 22 7.10 0.16 -4.07
N LEU A 23 7.04 1.08 -3.12
CA LEU A 23 5.98 1.18 -2.13
C LEU A 23 4.94 2.18 -2.66
N VAL A 24 3.66 1.82 -2.60
CA VAL A 24 2.58 2.68 -3.11
C VAL A 24 1.44 2.69 -2.09
N SER A 25 1.01 3.88 -1.70
CA SER A 25 -0.08 4.10 -0.76
C SER A 25 -1.14 4.99 -1.41
N PHE A 26 -2.34 4.45 -1.59
CA PHE A 26 -3.49 5.18 -2.13
C PHE A 26 -4.32 5.76 -0.99
N SER A 27 -4.66 7.04 -1.06
CA SER A 27 -5.64 7.62 -0.12
C SER A 27 -7.04 7.07 -0.41
N VAL A 28 -7.83 6.87 0.65
CA VAL A 28 -9.25 6.52 0.56
C VAL A 28 -10.18 7.73 0.77
N ASP A 29 -9.61 8.90 1.07
CA ASP A 29 -10.31 10.17 1.26
C ASP A 29 -9.68 11.26 0.36
N PRO A 30 -9.92 11.21 -0.97
CA PRO A 30 -9.30 12.14 -1.90
C PRO A 30 -9.79 13.58 -1.78
N GLN A 31 -10.92 13.83 -1.10
CA GLN A 31 -11.42 15.19 -0.88
C GLN A 31 -10.54 15.94 0.13
N ARG A 32 -10.02 15.22 1.13
CA ARG A 32 -9.12 15.76 2.15
C ARG A 32 -7.65 15.59 1.80
N ASP A 33 -7.28 14.44 1.26
CA ASP A 33 -5.90 14.05 0.99
C ASP A 33 -5.45 14.56 -0.40
N THR A 34 -5.27 15.88 -0.50
CA THR A 34 -4.72 16.53 -1.70
C THR A 34 -3.23 16.18 -1.89
N PRO A 35 -2.65 16.35 -3.09
CA PRO A 35 -1.22 16.12 -3.32
C PRO A 35 -0.30 16.91 -2.38
N ALA A 36 -0.69 18.11 -1.95
CA ALA A 36 0.07 18.91 -0.99
C ALA A 36 0.04 18.26 0.40
N VAL A 37 -1.13 17.87 0.88
CA VAL A 37 -1.31 17.18 2.18
C VAL A 37 -0.56 15.85 2.20
N LEU A 38 -0.65 15.07 1.12
CA LEU A 38 0.08 13.80 1.02
C LEU A 38 1.59 13.98 0.97
N ARG A 39 2.09 15.06 0.38
CA ARG A 39 3.53 15.39 0.39
C ARG A 39 4.02 15.68 1.81
N GLU A 40 3.27 16.47 2.57
CA GLU A 40 3.59 16.72 3.99
C GLU A 40 3.51 15.44 4.82
N TYR A 41 2.53 14.59 4.55
CA TYR A 41 2.38 13.31 5.23
C TYR A 41 3.56 12.37 4.93
N ALA A 42 3.96 12.26 3.67
CA ALA A 42 5.12 11.47 3.23
C ALA A 42 6.42 11.97 3.89
N ALA A 43 6.59 13.30 4.03
CA ALA A 43 7.74 13.89 4.70
C ALA A 43 7.82 13.50 6.19
N LYS A 44 6.67 13.46 6.90
CA LYS A 44 6.61 13.02 8.31
C LYS A 44 6.99 11.55 8.49
N LEU A 45 6.80 10.74 7.46
CA LEU A 45 7.14 9.31 7.44
C LEU A 45 8.55 9.04 6.89
N GLU A 46 9.30 10.09 6.56
CA GLU A 46 10.62 9.98 5.92
C GLU A 46 10.57 9.08 4.67
N ALA A 47 9.49 9.19 3.91
CA ALA A 47 9.28 8.42 2.69
C ALA A 47 10.32 8.82 1.63
N GLN A 48 11.04 7.83 1.11
CA GLN A 48 12.11 7.98 0.14
C GLN A 48 11.51 8.39 -1.22
N PRO A 49 11.87 9.58 -1.74
CA PRO A 49 11.40 10.03 -3.05
C PRO A 49 11.78 9.03 -4.14
N GLY A 50 10.86 8.77 -5.07
CA GLY A 50 11.07 7.80 -6.16
C GLY A 50 10.96 6.33 -5.75
N ARG A 51 10.73 6.04 -4.46
CA ARG A 51 10.54 4.68 -3.95
C ARG A 51 9.18 4.49 -3.29
N TRP A 52 8.74 5.44 -2.48
CA TRP A 52 7.44 5.38 -1.81
C TRP A 52 6.52 6.50 -2.29
N TYR A 53 5.48 6.12 -3.03
CA TYR A 53 4.52 7.01 -3.63
C TYR A 53 3.24 7.08 -2.79
N PHE A 54 2.75 8.29 -2.59
CA PHE A 54 1.44 8.56 -2.00
C PHE A 54 0.54 9.13 -3.08
N LEU A 55 -0.54 8.43 -3.40
CA LEU A 55 -1.39 8.70 -4.54
C LEU A 55 -2.81 9.07 -4.09
N THR A 56 -3.43 9.99 -4.81
CA THR A 56 -4.82 10.44 -4.65
C THR A 56 -5.42 10.67 -6.03
N GLY A 57 -6.72 10.91 -6.12
CA GLY A 57 -7.42 11.07 -7.39
C GLY A 57 -8.93 10.97 -7.26
N ASP A 58 -9.61 10.70 -8.37
CA ASP A 58 -11.06 10.52 -8.38
C ASP A 58 -11.49 9.37 -7.44
N LYS A 59 -12.50 9.64 -6.60
CA LYS A 59 -13.00 8.68 -5.59
C LYS A 59 -13.47 7.39 -6.25
N ASN A 60 -14.24 7.47 -7.33
CA ASN A 60 -14.77 6.28 -8.00
C ASN A 60 -13.66 5.42 -8.61
N THR A 61 -12.61 6.05 -9.12
CA THR A 61 -11.43 5.36 -9.66
C THR A 61 -10.65 4.64 -8.56
N ILE A 62 -10.44 5.27 -7.41
CA ILE A 62 -9.78 4.64 -6.26
C ILE A 62 -10.61 3.46 -5.74
N TYR A 63 -11.93 3.65 -5.58
CA TYR A 63 -12.84 2.60 -5.14
C TYR A 63 -12.83 1.40 -6.09
N ARG A 64 -12.92 1.66 -7.40
CA ARG A 64 -12.84 0.62 -8.43
C ARG A 64 -11.49 -0.09 -8.41
N LEU A 65 -10.39 0.63 -8.24
CA LEU A 65 -9.06 0.03 -8.12
C LEU A 65 -8.97 -0.88 -6.89
N SER A 66 -9.46 -0.44 -5.73
CA SER A 66 -9.47 -1.25 -4.51
C SER A 66 -10.32 -2.51 -4.64
N HIS A 67 -11.54 -2.39 -5.18
CA HIS A 67 -12.47 -3.51 -5.31
C HIS A 67 -12.14 -4.44 -6.49
N ASP A 68 -11.96 -3.89 -7.69
CA ASP A 68 -11.80 -4.70 -8.91
C ASP A 68 -10.34 -5.05 -9.18
N GLY A 69 -9.41 -4.13 -8.89
CA GLY A 69 -7.98 -4.34 -9.09
C GLY A 69 -7.38 -5.20 -7.98
N PHE A 70 -7.44 -4.70 -6.75
CA PHE A 70 -6.83 -5.35 -5.59
C PHE A 70 -7.74 -6.38 -4.92
N LYS A 71 -8.97 -6.59 -5.40
CA LYS A 71 -9.93 -7.55 -4.81
C LYS A 71 -10.08 -7.40 -3.29
N LEU A 72 -9.91 -6.17 -2.79
CA LEU A 72 -10.12 -5.85 -1.40
C LEU A 72 -11.61 -5.69 -1.21
N ALA A 73 -12.23 -6.56 -0.41
CA ALA A 73 -13.62 -6.41 -0.05
C ALA A 73 -13.83 -5.00 0.53
N ALA A 74 -14.89 -4.32 0.10
CA ALA A 74 -15.38 -3.19 0.86
C ALA A 74 -15.72 -3.71 2.26
N GLY A 75 -15.30 -2.99 3.31
CA GLY A 75 -15.64 -3.35 4.69
C GLY A 75 -17.16 -3.45 4.89
N GLU A 76 -17.59 -3.76 6.11
CA GLU A 76 -18.98 -4.08 6.49
C GLU A 76 -20.08 -3.05 6.09
N GLY A 77 -19.74 -1.93 5.44
CA GLY A 77 -20.69 -0.97 4.87
C GLY A 77 -21.01 -1.13 3.37
N GLY A 78 -20.56 -2.20 2.71
CA GLY A 78 -20.79 -2.40 1.28
C GLY A 78 -20.08 -1.37 0.39
N ALA A 79 -20.50 -1.23 -0.87
CA ALA A 79 -19.85 -0.38 -1.89
C ALA A 79 -19.73 1.12 -1.50
N GLU A 80 -20.45 1.56 -0.46
CA GLU A 80 -20.46 2.94 0.03
C GLU A 80 -19.84 3.11 1.44
N GLY A 81 -19.45 2.03 2.10
CA GLY A 81 -18.77 2.07 3.40
C GLY A 81 -17.36 2.65 3.30
N PRO A 82 -16.77 3.14 4.41
CA PRO A 82 -15.36 3.50 4.45
C PRO A 82 -14.53 2.29 4.02
N ILE A 83 -13.76 2.40 2.94
CA ILE A 83 -12.74 1.41 2.61
C ILE A 83 -11.65 1.56 3.67
N HIS A 84 -11.77 0.79 4.75
CA HIS A 84 -10.74 0.66 5.76
C HIS A 84 -10.14 -0.74 5.67
N SER A 85 -9.51 -1.03 4.53
CA SER A 85 -8.73 -2.25 4.41
C SER A 85 -7.44 -2.08 5.21
N THR A 86 -7.19 -2.97 6.17
CA THR A 86 -5.89 -3.07 6.86
C THR A 86 -4.88 -3.89 6.06
N ARG A 87 -5.16 -4.20 4.78
CA ARG A 87 -4.33 -5.12 4.00
C ARG A 87 -3.18 -4.40 3.29
N LEU A 88 -2.00 -5.00 3.38
CA LEU A 88 -0.89 -4.80 2.45
C LEU A 88 -1.01 -5.82 1.32
N VAL A 89 -0.66 -5.41 0.10
CA VAL A 89 -0.79 -6.26 -1.09
C VAL A 89 0.56 -6.32 -1.80
N LEU A 90 1.05 -7.54 -2.06
CA LEU A 90 2.25 -7.78 -2.85
C LEU A 90 1.84 -8.00 -4.31
N VAL A 91 2.40 -7.20 -5.22
CA VAL A 91 2.15 -7.27 -6.66
C VAL A 91 3.48 -7.43 -7.38
N ASP A 92 3.57 -8.37 -8.32
CA ASP A 92 4.78 -8.60 -9.11
C ASP A 92 4.89 -7.68 -10.34
N ARG A 93 5.98 -7.80 -11.11
CA ARG A 93 6.25 -6.95 -12.28
C ARG A 93 5.25 -7.13 -13.42
N SER A 94 4.52 -8.25 -13.44
CA SER A 94 3.47 -8.51 -14.43
C SER A 94 2.11 -7.96 -13.99
N GLY A 95 2.05 -7.28 -12.84
CA GLY A 95 0.82 -6.75 -12.26
C GLY A 95 -0.03 -7.83 -11.57
N VAL A 96 0.54 -9.01 -11.32
CA VAL A 96 -0.18 -10.12 -10.67
C VAL A 96 -0.04 -10.00 -9.16
N ILE A 97 -1.17 -10.13 -8.45
CA ILE A 97 -1.18 -10.14 -6.99
C ILE A 97 -0.63 -11.49 -6.51
N ARG A 98 0.41 -11.41 -5.69
CA ARG A 98 1.12 -12.58 -5.14
C ARG A 98 0.75 -12.87 -3.68
N GLY A 99 0.21 -11.88 -2.97
CA GLY A 99 -0.21 -12.09 -1.59
C GLY A 99 -0.96 -10.90 -0.97
N TYR A 100 -1.70 -11.21 0.09
CA TYR A 100 -2.37 -10.25 0.96
C TYR A 100 -1.90 -10.47 2.40
N TYR A 101 -1.60 -9.38 3.10
CA TYR A 101 -1.07 -9.42 4.46
C TYR A 101 -1.88 -8.46 5.32
N ASP A 102 -2.41 -8.92 6.45
CA ASP A 102 -3.13 -8.06 7.37
C ASP A 102 -2.14 -7.27 8.23
N ALA A 103 -2.09 -5.95 8.07
CA ALA A 103 -1.15 -5.09 8.79
C ALA A 103 -1.37 -5.07 10.32
N THR A 104 -2.51 -5.57 10.80
CA THR A 104 -2.77 -5.75 12.24
C THR A 104 -2.05 -6.97 12.83
N ASP A 105 -1.71 -7.95 12.01
CA ASP A 105 -0.91 -9.10 12.41
C ASP A 105 0.55 -8.67 12.66
N ALA A 106 1.11 -9.11 13.79
CA ALA A 106 2.47 -8.80 14.20
C ALA A 106 3.51 -9.33 13.20
N ASP A 107 3.23 -10.46 12.55
CA ASP A 107 4.17 -11.13 11.64
C ASP A 107 3.97 -10.74 10.17
N ALA A 108 3.01 -9.88 9.86
CA ALA A 108 2.64 -9.55 8.48
C ALA A 108 3.81 -8.93 7.70
N VAL A 109 4.53 -7.99 8.30
CA VAL A 109 5.69 -7.33 7.68
C VAL A 109 6.81 -8.34 7.42
N THR A 110 7.08 -9.21 8.39
CA THR A 110 8.09 -10.28 8.27
C THR A 110 7.77 -11.22 7.11
N ARG A 111 6.52 -11.70 7.02
CA ARG A 111 6.06 -12.58 5.94
C ARG A 111 6.11 -11.88 4.58
N LEU A 112 5.62 -10.65 4.51
CA LEU A 112 5.66 -9.84 3.29
C LEU A 112 7.10 -9.63 2.79
N LEU A 113 8.05 -9.34 3.68
CA LEU A 113 9.46 -9.21 3.31
C LEU A 113 10.06 -10.53 2.81
N ALA A 114 9.75 -11.65 3.45
CA ALA A 114 10.21 -12.97 3.03
C ALA A 114 9.73 -13.30 1.61
N ASP A 115 8.43 -13.10 1.35
CA ASP A 115 7.81 -13.37 0.06
C ASP A 115 8.32 -12.41 -1.02
N THR A 116 8.50 -11.12 -0.69
CA THR A 116 9.09 -10.12 -1.60
C THR A 116 10.51 -10.53 -2.03
N ASN A 117 11.35 -10.96 -1.09
CA ASN A 117 12.71 -11.42 -1.38
C ASN A 117 12.72 -12.73 -2.19
N HIS A 118 11.73 -13.59 -2.00
CA HIS A 118 11.57 -14.78 -2.83
C HIS A 118 11.22 -14.38 -4.28
N LEU A 119 10.22 -13.51 -4.47
CA LEU A 119 9.84 -12.97 -5.77
C LEU A 119 11.02 -12.36 -6.55
N LEU A 120 11.83 -11.54 -5.86
CA LEU A 120 13.00 -10.87 -6.47
C LEU A 120 14.05 -11.86 -6.99
N ARG A 121 14.08 -13.08 -6.46
CA ARG A 121 14.97 -14.15 -6.96
C ARG A 121 14.36 -14.95 -8.10
N GLU A 122 13.04 -15.14 -8.10
CA GLU A 122 12.32 -15.84 -9.17
C GLU A 122 12.27 -15.01 -10.46
N GLN A 123 12.17 -13.70 -10.31
CA GLN A 123 12.09 -12.73 -11.40
C GLN A 123 13.25 -11.75 -11.20
N PRO A 124 14.44 -11.98 -11.78
CA PRO A 124 15.53 -11.00 -11.76
C PRO A 124 15.19 -9.74 -12.55
#